data_AF-A0A1S3R4W0-F1
#
_entry.id   AF-A0A1S3R4W0-F1
#
_cell.length_a   1.000
_cell.length_b   1.000
_cell.length_c   1.000
_cell.angle_alpha   90.00
_cell.angle_beta   90.00
_cell.angle_gamma   90.00
#
_symmetry.space_group_name_H-M   'P 1'
#
loop_
_entity.id
_entity.type
_entity.pdbx_description
1 polymer ?
#
loop_
_entity_poly.entity_id
_entity_poly.type
_entity_poly.pdbx_seq_one_letter_code
_entity_poly.pdbx_strand_id
1 'polypeptide(L)'
;MEQSKTWLERQQGKHGCFRALGKLLNNRMKGGVTDEVTLTAYITASMLELNMSVSDPVVDHSLSCLKNSTSDMSNTYATALLAYTFTLAGDMETRARLLQHLDTISFQEGELYL
;
A
#
# COMPACT_ATOMS: atom_id res chain seq x y z
N MET A 1 -18.65 -6.64 9.58
CA MET A 1 -17.47 -6.59 8.68
C MET A 1 -17.85 -6.91 7.24
N GLU A 2 -18.63 -7.96 6.98
CA GLU A 2 -19.04 -8.33 5.61
C GLU A 2 -19.66 -7.20 4.78
N GLN A 3 -20.63 -6.45 5.32
CA GLN A 3 -21.24 -5.33 4.57
C GLN A 3 -20.22 -4.27 4.14
N SER A 4 -19.24 -3.97 5.02
CA SER A 4 -18.16 -3.02 4.74
C SER A 4 -17.20 -3.58 3.69
N LYS A 5 -16.86 -4.88 3.76
CA LYS A 5 -16.05 -5.58 2.76
C LYS A 5 -16.75 -5.49 1.39
N THR A 6 -17.99 -5.94 1.29
CA THR A 6 -18.78 -5.90 0.04
C THR A 6 -18.91 -4.48 -0.52
N TRP A 7 -19.05 -3.46 0.33
CA TRP A 7 -19.07 -2.08 -0.13
C TRP A 7 -17.72 -1.65 -0.74
N LEU A 8 -16.61 -2.00 -0.09
CA LEU A 8 -15.25 -1.72 -0.57
C LEU A 8 -14.99 -2.41 -1.92
N GLU A 9 -15.33 -3.69 -2.05
CA GLU A 9 -15.18 -4.45 -3.29
C GLU A 9 -15.82 -3.74 -4.50
N ARG A 10 -17.00 -3.15 -4.30
CA ARG A 10 -17.70 -2.38 -5.34
C ARG A 10 -17.00 -1.08 -5.73
N GLN A 11 -16.06 -0.59 -4.91
CA GLN A 11 -15.26 0.60 -5.20
C GLN A 11 -13.93 0.26 -5.91
N GLN A 12 -13.61 -1.02 -6.09
CA GLN A 12 -12.42 -1.44 -6.82
C GLN A 12 -12.60 -1.16 -8.32
N GLY A 13 -11.65 -0.47 -8.93
CA GLY A 13 -11.63 -0.20 -10.36
C GLY A 13 -11.25 -1.43 -11.18
N LYS A 14 -11.40 -1.35 -12.50
CA LYS A 14 -11.03 -2.43 -13.44
C LYS A 14 -9.55 -2.81 -13.38
N HIS A 15 -8.69 -1.89 -12.96
CA HIS A 15 -7.26 -2.10 -12.82
C HIS A 15 -6.86 -2.61 -11.43
N GLY A 16 -7.81 -2.89 -10.54
CA GLY A 16 -7.57 -3.41 -9.19
C GLY A 16 -7.36 -2.34 -8.10
N CYS A 17 -7.12 -1.08 -8.47
CA CYS A 17 -6.97 0.00 -7.52
C CYS A 17 -8.34 0.44 -6.95
N PHE A 18 -8.38 0.83 -5.67
CA PHE A 18 -9.55 1.43 -5.06
C PHE A 18 -9.63 2.92 -5.36
N ARG A 19 -10.84 3.37 -5.73
CA ARG A 19 -11.10 4.77 -6.02
C ARG A 19 -11.14 5.59 -4.73
N ALA A 20 -10.48 6.75 -4.74
CA ALA A 20 -10.60 7.72 -3.66
C ALA A 20 -11.97 8.41 -3.74
N LEU A 21 -12.90 7.98 -2.88
CA LEU A 21 -14.26 8.54 -2.82
C LEU A 21 -14.48 9.35 -1.53
N GLY A 22 -15.17 10.48 -1.67
CA GLY A 22 -15.52 11.36 -0.56
C GLY A 22 -14.43 12.36 -0.19
N LYS A 23 -14.74 13.22 0.78
CA LYS A 23 -13.83 14.23 1.31
C LYS A 23 -13.78 14.11 2.82
N LEU A 24 -12.57 14.01 3.37
CA LEU A 24 -12.39 14.06 4.81
C LEU A 24 -12.55 15.51 5.29
N LEU A 25 -13.35 15.72 6.32
CA LEU A 25 -13.47 17.03 6.98
C LEU A 25 -12.21 17.35 7.80
N ASN A 26 -11.55 16.33 8.35
CA ASN A 26 -10.27 16.47 9.06
C ASN A 26 -9.18 15.65 8.37
N ASN A 27 -8.31 16.34 7.63
CA ASN A 27 -7.22 15.71 6.89
C ASN A 27 -6.14 15.09 7.78
N ARG A 28 -6.06 15.44 9.07
CA ARG A 28 -5.10 14.79 10.00
C ARG A 28 -5.37 13.30 10.15
N MET A 29 -6.61 12.87 9.96
CA MET A 29 -6.99 11.45 10.03
C MET A 29 -6.57 10.64 8.79
N LYS A 30 -6.22 11.31 7.69
CA LYS A 30 -5.82 10.65 6.44
C LYS A 30 -4.40 10.06 6.51
N GLY A 31 -3.57 10.57 7.42
CA GLY A 31 -2.14 10.30 7.42
C GLY A 31 -1.51 10.73 6.09
N GLY A 32 -0.60 9.91 5.56
CA GLY A 32 0.02 10.13 4.25
C GLY A 32 -0.77 9.56 3.06
N VAL A 33 -2.01 9.10 3.26
CA VAL A 33 -2.83 8.58 2.15
C VAL A 33 -3.28 9.74 1.29
N THR A 34 -2.70 9.96 0.11
CA THR A 34 -3.00 11.15 -0.72
C THR A 34 -3.68 10.82 -2.04
N ASP A 35 -3.54 9.60 -2.51
CA ASP A 35 -3.87 9.16 -3.87
C ASP A 35 -4.44 7.74 -3.87
N GLU A 36 -4.82 7.24 -5.05
CA GLU A 36 -5.39 5.90 -5.20
C GLU A 36 -4.40 4.79 -4.84
N VAL A 37 -3.09 5.00 -5.03
CA VAL A 37 -2.06 4.00 -4.73
C VAL A 37 -1.92 3.82 -3.22
N THR A 38 -1.71 4.91 -2.50
CA THR A 38 -1.60 4.91 -1.04
C THR A 38 -2.90 4.45 -0.37
N LEU A 39 -4.07 4.78 -0.94
CA LEU A 39 -5.35 4.29 -0.47
C LEU A 39 -5.49 2.77 -0.69
N THR A 40 -5.16 2.31 -1.89
CA THR A 40 -5.20 0.88 -2.25
C THR A 40 -4.26 0.08 -1.36
N ALA A 41 -3.05 0.59 -1.11
CA ALA A 41 -2.07 -0.06 -0.24
C ALA A 41 -2.60 -0.18 1.19
N TYR A 42 -3.19 0.90 1.73
CA TYR A 42 -3.76 0.89 3.07
C TYR A 42 -4.92 -0.11 3.21
N ILE A 43 -5.87 -0.12 2.27
CA ILE A 43 -6.99 -1.07 2.26
C ILE A 43 -6.49 -2.51 2.16
N THR A 44 -5.52 -2.75 1.26
CA THR A 44 -4.95 -4.09 1.04
C THR A 44 -4.20 -4.59 2.28
N ALA A 45 -3.39 -3.73 2.91
CA ALA A 45 -2.71 -4.06 4.16
C ALA A 45 -3.71 -4.40 5.26
N SER A 46 -4.79 -3.61 5.43
CA SER A 46 -5.85 -3.91 6.40
C SER A 46 -6.55 -5.25 6.12
N MET A 47 -6.78 -5.61 4.85
CA MET A 47 -7.36 -6.91 4.49
C MET A 47 -6.41 -8.06 4.85
N LEU A 48 -5.12 -7.92 4.55
CA LEU A 48 -4.10 -8.93 4.86
C LEU A 48 -3.89 -9.09 6.38
N GLU A 49 -3.92 -8.00 7.15
CA GLU A 49 -3.89 -8.03 8.62
C GLU A 49 -5.08 -8.77 9.23
N LEU A 50 -6.23 -8.78 8.53
CA LEU A 50 -7.41 -9.57 8.89
C LEU A 50 -7.32 -11.03 8.42
N ASN A 51 -6.13 -11.50 8.00
CA ASN A 51 -5.86 -12.85 7.47
C ASN A 51 -6.68 -13.19 6.21
N MET A 52 -7.07 -12.19 5.41
CA MET A 52 -7.67 -12.45 4.12
C MET A 52 -6.62 -13.05 3.19
N SER A 53 -6.99 -14.10 2.44
CA SER A 53 -6.04 -14.79 1.56
C SER A 53 -5.53 -13.85 0.48
N VAL A 54 -4.25 -13.95 0.13
CA VAL A 54 -3.67 -13.30 -1.06
C VAL A 54 -4.34 -13.76 -2.35
N SER A 55 -4.98 -14.93 -2.34
CA SER A 55 -5.77 -15.48 -3.45
C SER A 55 -7.23 -15.01 -3.46
N ASP A 56 -7.67 -14.22 -2.47
CA ASP A 56 -8.98 -13.55 -2.54
C ASP A 56 -8.93 -12.59 -3.75
N PRO A 57 -9.89 -12.66 -4.69
CA PRO A 57 -9.82 -11.87 -5.94
C PRO A 57 -9.63 -10.37 -5.71
N VAL A 58 -10.17 -9.85 -4.62
CA VAL A 58 -10.10 -8.42 -4.27
C VAL A 58 -8.67 -8.04 -3.89
N VAL A 59 -8.02 -8.91 -3.10
CA VAL A 59 -6.64 -8.76 -2.65
C VAL A 59 -5.67 -9.00 -3.81
N ASP A 60 -5.88 -10.04 -4.62
CA ASP A 60 -5.02 -10.34 -5.78
C ASP A 60 -5.01 -9.19 -6.80
N HIS A 61 -6.20 -8.66 -7.10
CA HIS A 61 -6.33 -7.52 -8.02
C HIS A 61 -5.71 -6.25 -7.43
N SER A 62 -5.85 -6.01 -6.13
CA SER A 62 -5.25 -4.83 -5.51
C SER A 62 -3.71 -4.94 -5.48
N LEU A 63 -3.17 -6.12 -5.18
CA LEU A 63 -1.72 -6.37 -5.27
C LEU A 63 -1.20 -6.17 -6.70
N SER A 64 -1.95 -6.60 -7.72
CA SER A 64 -1.62 -6.35 -9.12
C SER A 64 -1.57 -4.84 -9.46
N CYS A 65 -2.55 -4.06 -8.99
CA CYS A 65 -2.52 -2.60 -9.09
C CYS A 65 -1.25 -2.01 -8.44
N LEU A 66 -0.99 -2.39 -7.18
CA LEU A 66 0.12 -1.87 -6.40
C LEU A 66 1.46 -2.21 -7.05
N LYS A 67 1.59 -3.41 -7.62
CA LYS A 67 2.80 -3.85 -8.31
C LYS A 67 3.09 -2.98 -9.53
N ASN A 68 2.07 -2.58 -10.29
CA ASN A 68 2.23 -1.64 -11.40
C ASN A 68 2.66 -0.24 -10.95
N SER A 69 2.30 0.19 -9.73
CA SER A 69 2.70 1.49 -9.18
C SER A 69 4.14 1.53 -8.66
N THR A 70 4.80 0.38 -8.49
CA THR A 70 6.18 0.31 -7.99
C THR A 70 7.26 0.80 -8.99
N SER A 71 6.88 1.23 -10.19
CA SER A 71 7.80 1.93 -11.10
C SER A 71 8.06 3.38 -10.69
N ASP A 72 7.12 3.99 -9.97
CA ASP A 72 7.25 5.34 -9.42
C ASP A 72 7.45 5.26 -7.89
N MET A 73 8.70 5.40 -7.46
CA MET A 73 9.11 5.36 -6.05
C MET A 73 9.55 6.76 -5.56
N SER A 74 9.01 7.82 -6.18
CA SER A 74 9.35 9.21 -5.84
C SER A 74 8.83 9.65 -4.45
N ASN A 75 7.76 9.01 -3.96
CA ASN A 75 7.17 9.28 -2.65
C ASN A 75 7.65 8.24 -1.62
N THR A 76 8.46 8.67 -0.66
CA THR A 76 8.99 7.83 0.42
C THR A 76 7.89 7.16 1.24
N TYR A 77 6.82 7.90 1.57
CA TYR A 77 5.70 7.36 2.35
C TYR A 77 4.97 6.25 1.58
N ALA A 78 4.66 6.49 0.30
CA ALA A 78 4.02 5.50 -0.55
C ALA A 78 4.90 4.25 -0.70
N THR A 79 6.21 4.44 -0.90
CA THR A 79 7.17 3.34 -1.04
C THR A 79 7.25 2.49 0.24
N ALA A 80 7.29 3.13 1.41
CA ALA A 80 7.29 2.43 2.70
C ALA A 80 5.99 1.65 2.92
N LEU A 81 4.83 2.24 2.59
CA LEU A 81 3.54 1.58 2.71
C LEU A 81 3.41 0.39 1.75
N LEU A 82 3.91 0.51 0.51
CA LEU A 82 3.99 -0.59 -0.44
C LEU A 82 4.90 -1.71 0.09
N ALA A 83 6.07 -1.39 0.64
CA ALA A 83 7.00 -2.37 1.20
C ALA A 83 6.34 -3.15 2.35
N TYR A 84 5.60 -2.46 3.22
CA TYR A 84 4.81 -3.08 4.27
C TYR A 84 3.72 -4.00 3.71
N THR A 85 2.94 -3.52 2.74
CA THR A 85 1.84 -4.27 2.13
C THR A 85 2.35 -5.55 1.45
N PHE A 86 3.44 -5.48 0.70
CA PHE A 86 4.06 -6.66 0.08
C PHE A 86 4.74 -7.59 1.08
N THR A 87 5.18 -7.08 2.24
CA THR A 87 5.62 -7.93 3.35
C THR A 87 4.46 -8.78 3.88
N LEU A 88 3.28 -8.17 4.10
CA LEU A 88 2.07 -8.89 4.51
C LEU A 88 1.61 -9.91 3.45
N ALA A 89 1.72 -9.56 2.16
CA ALA A 89 1.34 -10.44 1.06
C ALA A 89 2.35 -11.59 0.78
N GLY A 90 3.53 -11.56 1.41
CA GLY A 90 4.57 -12.56 1.18
C GLY A 90 5.34 -12.40 -0.15
N ASP A 91 5.15 -11.31 -0.90
CA ASP A 91 5.92 -11.00 -2.11
C ASP A 91 7.28 -10.41 -1.71
N MET A 92 8.20 -11.31 -1.32
CA MET A 92 9.51 -10.97 -0.77
C MET A 92 10.42 -10.28 -1.80
N GLU A 93 10.25 -10.56 -3.09
CA GLU A 93 11.01 -9.92 -4.17
C GLU A 93 10.65 -8.44 -4.29
N THR A 94 9.35 -8.13 -4.40
CA THR A 94 8.87 -6.75 -4.50
C THR A 94 9.19 -5.97 -3.24
N ARG A 95 9.00 -6.60 -2.07
CA ARG A 95 9.42 -6.06 -0.77
C ARG A 95 10.91 -5.68 -0.77
N ALA A 96 11.79 -6.59 -1.17
CA ALA A 96 13.24 -6.36 -1.13
C ALA A 96 13.65 -5.17 -2.00
N ARG A 97 13.10 -5.07 -3.22
CA ARG A 97 13.36 -3.94 -4.11
C ARG A 97 12.91 -2.59 -3.52
N LEU A 98 11.72 -2.56 -2.93
CA LEU A 98 11.19 -1.32 -2.32
C LEU A 98 12.02 -0.90 -1.10
N LEU A 99 12.42 -1.86 -0.25
CA LEU A 99 13.27 -1.59 0.90
C LEU A 99 14.68 -1.15 0.49
N GLN A 100 15.24 -1.73 -0.56
CA GLN A 100 16.53 -1.31 -1.10
C GLN A 100 16.47 0.15 -1.57
N HIS A 101 15.41 0.55 -2.28
CA HIS A 101 15.22 1.95 -2.67
C HIS A 101 15.07 2.88 -1.46
N LEU A 102 14.35 2.46 -0.42
CA LEU A 102 14.23 3.25 0.81
C LEU A 102 15.58 3.42 1.51
N ASP A 103 16.41 2.39 1.53
CA ASP A 103 17.76 2.44 2.10
C ASP A 103 18.65 3.42 1.35
N THR A 104 18.59 3.44 0.00
CA THR A 104 19.41 4.36 -0.81
C THR A 104 19.07 5.84 -0.62
N ILE A 105 17.82 6.15 -0.26
CA ILE A 105 17.36 7.53 -0.01
C ILE A 105 17.30 7.88 1.49
N SER A 106 17.64 6.93 2.36
CA SER A 106 17.59 7.14 3.81
C SER A 106 18.72 8.06 4.27
N PHE A 107 18.41 8.96 5.19
CA PHE A 107 19.44 9.68 5.94
C PHE A 107 19.79 8.84 7.16
N GLN A 108 21.02 8.32 7.20
CA GLN A 108 21.55 7.68 8.39
C GLN A 108 22.20 8.75 9.27
N GLU A 109 21.46 9.26 10.25
CA GLU A 109 22.02 10.12 11.30
C GLU A 109 22.73 9.20 12.32
N GLY A 110 23.90 8.67 11.94
CA GLY A 110 24.56 7.61 12.69
C GLY A 110 26.02 7.28 12.36
N GLU A 111 26.62 7.84 11.30
CA GLU A 111 28.10 7.81 11.16
C GLU A 111 28.73 8.96 11.95
N LEU A 112 28.56 8.91 13.27
CA LEU A 112 29.50 9.56 14.19
C LEU A 112 30.81 8.77 14.08
N TYR A 113 31.77 9.37 13.39
CA TYR A 113 33.18 8.99 13.36
C TYR A 113 33.62 8.33 14.68
N LEU A 114 33.92 7.04 14.63
CA LEU A 114 34.80 6.35 15.58
C LEU A 114 36.12 6.03 14.86
#